data_AF-A0A4U5UXP0-F1
#
_entry.id   AF-A0A4U5UXP0-F1
#
_cell.length_a   1.000
_cell.length_b   1.000
_cell.length_c   1.000
_cell.angle_alpha   90.00
_cell.angle_beta   90.00
_cell.angle_gamma   90.00
#
_symmetry.space_group_name_H-M   'P 1'
#
loop_
_entity.id
_entity.type
_entity.pdbx_description
1 polymer ?
#
loop_
_entity_poly.entity_id
_entity_poly.type
_entity_poly.pdbx_seq_one_letter_code
_entity_poly.pdbx_strand_id
1 'polypeptide(L)'
;MVQKQQDEMGEPCWSVTERRLVRAKRMVVAANSTEYEYIEGSIPIEWDAWIRGRRKEPPSVEELLKNETYREQIKLKAKEVEEKDLALQAKEYEDGLVATPAKTLAKGHAAATSFGKEEISEDPTSTANTFQPGSWMPGPKK
;
A
#
# COMPACT_ATOMS: atom_id res chain seq x y z
N MET A 1 -27.16 -28.75 -18.67
CA MET A 1 -27.86 -29.91 -19.24
C MET A 1 -26.92 -31.08 -19.12
N VAL A 2 -27.18 -31.99 -18.18
CA VAL A 2 -26.42 -33.22 -17.98
C VAL A 2 -27.09 -34.27 -18.86
N GLN A 3 -26.37 -34.86 -19.81
CA GLN A 3 -26.88 -36.00 -20.57
C GLN A 3 -26.48 -37.29 -19.85
N LYS A 4 -27.47 -38.15 -19.62
CA LYS A 4 -27.28 -39.48 -19.05
C LYS A 4 -27.18 -40.47 -20.21
N GLN A 5 -26.03 -41.10 -20.39
CA GLN A 5 -25.84 -42.24 -21.29
C GLN A 5 -25.50 -43.46 -20.41
N GLN A 6 -26.06 -44.63 -20.73
CA GLN A 6 -25.76 -45.90 -20.09
C GLN A 6 -24.84 -46.70 -21.02
N ASP A 7 -23.70 -47.15 -20.51
CA ASP A 7 -22.85 -48.16 -21.16
C ASP A 7 -23.33 -49.56 -20.75
N GLU A 8 -23.07 -50.59 -21.57
CA GLU A 8 -23.57 -51.98 -21.43
C GLU A 8 -23.17 -52.71 -20.13
N MET A 9 -22.36 -52.08 -19.27
CA MET A 9 -21.85 -52.64 -18.02
C MET A 9 -22.39 -51.95 -16.75
N GLY A 10 -23.48 -51.18 -16.83
CA GLY A 10 -24.28 -50.79 -15.66
C GLY A 10 -23.67 -49.79 -14.66
N GLU A 11 -22.43 -49.34 -14.87
CA GLU A 11 -21.80 -48.30 -14.07
C GLU A 11 -22.24 -46.89 -14.55
N PRO A 12 -22.81 -46.03 -13.67
CA PRO A 12 -23.20 -44.68 -14.07
C PRO A 12 -21.96 -43.80 -14.29
N CYS A 13 -21.58 -43.60 -15.55
CA CYS A 13 -20.53 -42.68 -15.95
C CYS A 13 -21.07 -41.24 -16.06
N TRP A 14 -20.63 -40.37 -15.14
CA TRP A 14 -21.00 -38.96 -15.14
C TRP A 14 -20.05 -38.19 -16.07
N SER A 15 -20.48 -37.78 -17.26
CA SER A 15 -19.77 -36.75 -18.02
C SER A 15 -20.30 -35.37 -17.64
N VAL A 16 -19.53 -34.64 -16.82
CA VAL A 16 -19.82 -33.23 -16.53
C VAL A 16 -19.40 -32.43 -17.75
N THR A 17 -20.37 -32.12 -18.63
CA THR A 17 -20.19 -31.08 -19.65
C THR A 17 -20.26 -29.73 -18.97
N GLU A 18 -19.17 -29.36 -18.31
CA GLU A 18 -18.92 -27.98 -17.93
C GLU A 18 -18.80 -27.17 -19.22
N ARG A 19 -19.89 -26.51 -19.65
CA ARG A 19 -19.78 -25.29 -20.46
C ARG A 19 -19.14 -24.22 -19.59
N ARG A 20 -17.86 -24.39 -19.25
CA ARG A 20 -17.03 -23.29 -18.79
C ARG A 20 -17.04 -22.27 -19.92
N LEU A 21 -17.50 -21.06 -19.63
CA LEU A 21 -17.17 -19.89 -20.43
C LEU A 21 -15.66 -19.72 -20.30
N VAL A 22 -14.90 -20.48 -21.10
CA VAL A 22 -13.45 -20.41 -21.13
C VAL A 22 -13.13 -19.01 -21.62
N ARG A 23 -12.63 -18.18 -20.71
CA ARG A 23 -12.13 -16.86 -21.06
C ARG A 23 -11.05 -17.04 -22.13
N ALA A 24 -11.09 -16.24 -23.18
CA ALA A 24 -10.03 -16.20 -24.18
C ALA A 24 -8.66 -16.07 -23.48
N LYS A 25 -7.79 -17.06 -23.69
CA LYS A 25 -6.45 -17.09 -23.11
C LYS A 25 -5.59 -16.05 -23.84
N ARG A 26 -5.07 -15.08 -23.09
CA ARG A 26 -4.15 -14.04 -23.56
C ARG A 26 -2.82 -14.24 -22.84
N MET A 27 -1.71 -14.20 -23.56
CA MET A 27 -0.37 -14.41 -23.01
C MET A 27 0.56 -13.27 -23.41
N VAL A 28 1.53 -12.97 -22.54
CA VAL A 28 2.64 -12.05 -22.81
C VAL A 28 3.90 -12.87 -22.88
N VAL A 29 4.70 -12.62 -23.91
CA VAL A 29 6.06 -13.14 -24.02
C VAL A 29 6.98 -11.99 -23.60
N ALA A 30 7.76 -12.19 -22.55
CA ALA A 30 8.77 -11.20 -22.16
C ALA A 30 9.82 -11.10 -23.27
N ALA A 31 10.16 -9.87 -23.66
CA ALA A 31 11.25 -9.63 -24.62
C ALA A 31 12.63 -9.83 -23.98
N ASN A 32 12.70 -9.84 -22.65
CA ASN A 32 13.94 -10.05 -21.90
C ASN A 32 14.27 -11.55 -21.91
N SER A 33 15.53 -11.88 -22.19
CA SER A 33 16.02 -13.26 -22.24
C SER A 33 16.09 -13.92 -20.86
N THR A 34 16.06 -13.12 -19.80
CA THR A 34 16.23 -13.54 -18.40
C THR A 34 14.88 -13.56 -17.67
N GLU A 35 14.36 -14.74 -17.41
CA GLU A 35 13.05 -14.94 -16.75
C GLU A 35 13.01 -14.39 -15.31
N TYR A 36 14.16 -14.34 -14.63
CA TYR A 36 14.28 -13.86 -13.26
C TYR A 36 14.26 -12.33 -13.11
N GLU A 37 14.35 -11.57 -14.20
CA GLU A 37 14.24 -10.10 -14.17
C GLU A 37 12.79 -9.61 -14.26
N TYR A 38 11.82 -10.52 -14.18
CA TYR A 38 10.43 -10.12 -14.08
C TYR A 38 10.17 -9.37 -12.77
N ILE A 39 9.84 -8.09 -12.89
CA ILE A 39 9.40 -7.26 -11.77
C ILE A 39 7.87 -7.18 -11.80
N GLU A 40 7.24 -7.50 -10.67
CA GLU A 40 5.79 -7.30 -10.50
C GLU A 40 5.44 -5.83 -10.74
N GLY A 41 4.53 -5.56 -11.69
CA GLY A 41 4.18 -4.20 -12.10
C GLY A 41 4.99 -3.64 -13.29
N SER A 42 5.86 -4.44 -13.90
CA SER A 42 6.57 -4.08 -15.16
C SER A 42 5.64 -3.96 -16.37
N ILE A 43 4.48 -4.61 -16.34
CA ILE A 43 3.50 -4.58 -17.43
C ILE A 43 2.69 -3.28 -17.34
N PRO A 44 2.57 -2.49 -18.43
CA PRO A 44 1.70 -1.32 -18.46
C PRO A 44 0.25 -1.70 -18.11
N ILE A 45 -0.44 -0.83 -17.37
CA ILE A 45 -1.75 -1.14 -16.80
C ILE A 45 -2.82 -1.43 -17.86
N GLU A 46 -2.71 -0.84 -19.05
CA GLU A 46 -3.63 -1.06 -20.17
C GLU A 46 -3.47 -2.48 -20.74
N TRP A 47 -2.23 -2.96 -20.81
CA TRP A 47 -1.91 -4.32 -21.21
C TRP A 47 -2.37 -5.32 -20.16
N ASP A 48 -2.10 -5.07 -18.88
CA ASP A 48 -2.58 -5.91 -17.77
C ASP A 48 -4.11 -6.04 -17.80
N ALA A 49 -4.83 -4.94 -18.03
CA ALA A 49 -6.29 -4.94 -18.16
C ALA A 49 -6.78 -5.76 -19.37
N TRP A 50 -6.05 -5.77 -20.49
CA TRP A 50 -6.38 -6.58 -21.65
C TRP A 50 -6.05 -8.06 -21.43
N ILE A 51 -4.91 -8.40 -20.84
CA ILE A 51 -4.51 -9.80 -20.54
C ILE A 51 -5.47 -10.41 -19.54
N ARG A 52 -5.78 -9.68 -18.45
CA ARG A 52 -6.81 -10.01 -17.47
C ARG A 52 -8.22 -9.79 -17.99
N GLY A 53 -8.39 -9.62 -19.31
CA GLY A 53 -9.63 -9.45 -20.08
C GLY A 53 -10.71 -8.56 -19.50
N ARG A 54 -10.33 -7.54 -18.74
CA ARG A 54 -11.19 -6.42 -18.35
C ARG A 54 -11.50 -5.57 -19.59
N ARG A 55 -10.55 -5.48 -20.54
CA ARG A 55 -10.75 -4.90 -21.87
C ARG A 55 -10.96 -5.97 -22.94
N LYS A 56 -11.80 -5.67 -23.94
CA LYS A 56 -12.05 -6.56 -25.10
C LYS A 56 -10.97 -6.39 -26.15
N GLU A 57 -10.64 -5.15 -26.47
CA GLU A 57 -9.65 -4.76 -27.48
C GLU A 57 -8.28 -4.48 -26.85
N PRO A 58 -7.18 -4.75 -27.57
CA PRO A 58 -5.83 -4.41 -27.14
C PRO A 58 -5.65 -2.88 -27.11
N PRO A 59 -4.78 -2.35 -26.24
CA PRO A 59 -4.49 -0.92 -26.22
C PRO A 59 -3.82 -0.46 -27.53
N SER A 60 -4.10 0.77 -27.95
CA SER A 60 -3.43 1.40 -29.09
C SER A 60 -2.06 1.94 -28.69
N VAL A 61 -1.10 1.92 -29.62
CA VAL A 61 0.24 2.48 -29.40
C VAL A 61 0.17 3.98 -29.05
N GLU A 62 -0.76 4.72 -29.64
CA GLU A 62 -0.97 6.13 -29.33
C GLU A 62 -1.49 6.35 -27.90
N GLU A 63 -2.32 5.45 -27.39
CA GLU A 63 -2.82 5.50 -26.00
C GLU A 63 -1.66 5.32 -25.02
N LEU A 64 -0.79 4.34 -25.29
CA LEU A 64 0.40 4.08 -24.48
C LEU A 64 1.34 5.29 -24.44
N LEU A 65 1.58 5.93 -25.58
CA LEU A 65 2.45 7.11 -25.64
C LEU A 65 1.86 8.31 -24.88
N LYS A 66 0.54 8.53 -25.00
CA LYS A 66 -0.17 9.58 -24.23
C LYS A 66 -0.06 9.32 -22.74
N ASN A 67 -0.20 8.08 -22.30
CA ASN A 67 -0.12 7.74 -20.88
C ASN A 67 1.31 7.91 -20.34
N GLU A 68 2.33 7.55 -21.13
CA GLU A 68 3.72 7.77 -20.72
C GLU A 68 4.05 9.26 -20.57
N THR A 69 3.67 10.06 -21.57
CA THR A 69 3.86 11.53 -21.49
C THR A 69 3.08 12.14 -20.33
N TYR A 70 1.88 11.64 -20.04
CA TYR A 70 1.08 12.06 -18.89
C TYR A 70 1.77 11.74 -17.55
N ARG A 71 2.35 10.54 -17.41
CA ARG A 71 3.12 10.14 -16.22
C ARG A 71 4.33 11.07 -16.00
N GLU A 72 5.07 11.37 -17.06
CA GLU A 72 6.21 12.29 -16.98
C GLU A 72 5.77 13.71 -16.61
N GLN A 73 4.67 14.20 -17.20
CA GLN A 73 4.11 15.50 -16.83
C GLN A 73 3.68 15.56 -15.37
N ILE A 74 3.07 14.50 -14.83
CA ILE A 74 2.70 14.46 -13.41
C ILE A 74 3.96 14.53 -12.54
N LYS A 75 5.01 13.77 -12.86
CA LYS A 75 6.27 13.81 -12.11
C LYS A 75 6.88 15.20 -12.08
N LEU A 76 6.89 15.89 -13.22
CA LEU A 76 7.40 17.27 -13.31
C LEU A 76 6.54 18.24 -12.48
N LYS A 77 5.21 18.16 -12.62
CA LYS A 77 4.28 19.01 -11.86
C LYS A 77 4.34 18.75 -10.36
N ALA A 78 4.53 17.50 -9.94
CA ALA A 78 4.65 17.14 -8.54
C ALA A 78 5.88 17.82 -7.91
N LYS A 79 7.03 17.79 -8.60
CA LYS A 79 8.24 18.49 -8.15
C LYS A 79 8.05 20.00 -8.10
N GLU A 80 7.42 20.58 -9.12
CA GLU A 80 7.14 22.02 -9.15
C GLU A 80 6.25 22.44 -7.98
N VAL A 81 5.24 21.64 -7.64
CA VAL A 81 4.35 21.90 -6.50
C VAL A 81 5.11 21.77 -5.19
N GLU A 82 5.96 20.76 -5.03
CA GLU A 82 6.81 20.58 -3.84
C GLU A 82 7.75 21.77 -3.62
N GLU A 83 8.40 22.27 -4.67
CA GLU A 83 9.26 23.46 -4.58
C GLU A 83 8.48 24.71 -4.17
N LYS A 84 7.27 24.91 -4.71
CA LYS A 84 6.39 26.02 -4.33
C LYS A 84 5.91 25.91 -2.90
N ASP A 85 5.54 24.71 -2.46
CA ASP A 85 5.10 24.43 -1.08
C ASP A 85 6.21 24.73 -0.07
N LEU A 86 7.43 24.25 -0.35
CA LEU A 86 8.61 24.55 0.46
C LEU A 86 8.92 26.06 0.53
N ALA A 87 8.78 26.77 -0.59
CA ALA A 87 8.99 28.22 -0.61
C ALA A 87 7.93 28.99 0.18
N LEU A 88 6.66 28.55 0.16
CA LEU A 88 5.60 29.13 0.97
C LEU A 88 5.84 28.84 2.46
N GLN A 89 6.17 27.60 2.80
CA GLN A 89 6.50 27.21 4.18
C GLN A 89 7.68 28.01 4.74
N ALA A 90 8.69 28.31 3.92
CA ALA A 90 9.81 29.15 4.33
C ALA A 90 9.39 30.59 4.65
N LYS A 91 8.46 31.18 3.87
CA LYS A 91 7.91 32.52 4.16
C LYS A 91 7.03 32.52 5.40
N GLU A 92 6.17 31.53 5.54
CA GLU A 92 5.31 31.37 6.73
C GLU A 92 6.13 31.18 8.00
N TYR A 93 7.31 30.58 7.88
CA TYR A 93 8.27 30.48 8.97
C TYR A 93 8.88 31.84 9.32
N GLU A 94 9.30 32.66 8.33
CA GLU A 94 9.78 34.03 8.58
C GLU A 94 8.70 34.91 9.24
N ASP A 95 7.44 34.74 8.83
CA ASP A 95 6.28 35.45 9.38
C ASP A 95 5.82 34.89 10.74
N GLY A 96 6.40 33.78 11.21
CA GLY A 96 6.10 33.14 12.50
C GLY A 96 4.73 32.45 12.57
N LEU A 97 4.08 32.20 11.43
CA LEU A 97 2.77 31.56 11.34
C LEU A 97 2.84 30.03 11.45
N VAL A 98 3.99 29.45 11.11
CA VAL A 98 4.24 28.00 11.18
C VAL A 98 5.42 27.73 12.12
N ALA A 99 5.19 26.88 13.13
CA ALA A 99 6.26 26.41 14.00
C ALA A 99 7.25 25.58 13.19
N THR A 100 8.56 25.79 13.41
CA THR A 100 9.54 24.81 12.91
C THR A 100 9.12 23.41 13.37
N PRO A 101 9.33 22.35 12.56
CA PRO A 101 9.51 21.03 13.11
C PRO A 101 10.83 21.09 13.88
N ALA A 102 10.81 21.73 15.05
CA ALA A 102 11.88 21.67 16.01
C ALA A 102 12.11 20.17 16.20
N LYS A 103 13.29 19.68 15.78
CA LYS A 103 13.80 18.39 16.23
C LYS A 103 13.55 18.39 17.71
N THR A 104 12.59 17.60 18.18
CA THR A 104 12.22 17.55 19.58
C THR A 104 13.38 16.84 20.29
N LEU A 105 14.46 17.59 20.50
CA LEU A 105 15.42 17.30 21.55
C LEU A 105 14.63 17.56 22.82
N ALA A 106 13.86 16.56 23.25
CA ALA A 106 13.34 16.53 24.60
C ALA A 106 14.57 16.76 25.48
N LYS A 107 14.64 17.94 26.10
CA LYS A 107 15.71 18.31 27.01
C LYS A 107 15.03 18.52 28.34
N GLY A 108 15.19 17.54 29.22
CA GLY A 108 14.50 17.49 30.50
C GLY A 108 14.37 16.06 31.00
N HIS A 109 13.64 15.88 32.09
CA HIS A 109 13.46 14.57 32.73
C HIS A 109 12.88 13.50 31.78
N ALA A 110 12.07 13.88 30.80
CA ALA A 110 11.49 12.99 29.78
C ALA A 110 12.50 12.46 28.74
N ALA A 111 13.74 12.97 28.74
CA ALA A 111 14.81 12.56 27.83
C ALA A 111 15.75 11.52 28.42
N ALA A 112 15.61 11.22 29.72
CA ALA A 112 16.38 10.18 30.35
C ALA A 112 15.92 8.82 29.80
N THR A 113 16.83 8.07 29.20
CA THR A 113 16.62 6.64 28.94
C THR A 113 16.55 5.96 30.31
N SER A 114 15.35 5.66 30.82
CA SER A 114 15.24 4.91 32.08
C SER A 114 15.79 3.49 31.86
N PHE A 115 17.02 3.29 32.29
CA PHE A 115 17.71 2.00 32.21
C PHE A 115 17.60 1.32 33.58
N GLY A 116 16.51 0.59 33.77
CA GLY A 116 16.17 -0.13 34.99
C GLY A 116 14.70 -0.55 34.93
N LYS A 117 14.33 -1.67 35.56
CA LYS A 117 12.92 -2.05 35.72
C LYS A 117 12.23 -0.97 36.56
N GLU A 118 11.60 0.00 35.91
CA GLU A 118 10.66 0.90 36.57
C GLU A 118 9.42 0.08 36.90
N GLU A 119 9.31 -0.32 38.17
CA GLU A 119 8.06 -0.85 38.69
C GLU A 119 7.07 0.32 38.75
N ILE A 120 6.25 0.40 37.70
CA ILE A 120 5.22 1.42 37.56
C ILE A 120 4.13 1.08 38.58
N SER A 121 4.19 1.74 39.73
CA SER A 121 3.20 1.66 40.81
C SER A 121 1.87 2.29 40.38
N GLU A 122 0.74 1.67 40.74
CA GLU A 122 -0.59 2.27 40.61
C GLU A 122 -0.77 3.46 41.57
N ASP A 123 -0.14 3.40 42.75
CA ASP A 123 -0.24 4.41 43.78
C ASP A 123 0.80 5.54 43.58
N PRO A 124 0.40 6.81 43.75
CA PRO A 124 1.32 7.94 43.69
C PRO A 124 2.30 7.91 44.88
N THR A 125 3.58 8.13 44.62
CA THR A 125 4.62 8.19 45.66
C THR A 125 5.20 9.60 45.76
N SER A 126 5.33 10.13 46.98
CA SER A 126 5.95 11.43 47.25
C SER A 126 7.15 11.24 48.18
N THR A 127 8.35 11.49 47.66
CA THR A 127 9.60 11.47 48.44
C THR A 127 10.15 12.88 48.51
N ALA A 128 10.00 13.52 49.67
CA ALA A 128 10.45 14.88 49.98
C ALA A 128 10.06 15.93 48.91
N ASN A 129 10.94 16.20 47.94
CA ASN A 129 10.75 17.18 46.87
C ASN A 129 10.40 16.57 45.50
N THR A 130 10.16 15.25 45.43
CA THR A 130 9.87 14.55 44.18
C THR A 130 8.54 13.81 44.29
N PHE A 131 7.62 14.17 43.39
CA PHE A 131 6.34 13.51 43.23
C PHE A 131 6.39 12.61 42.00
N GLN A 132 6.11 11.31 42.18
CA GLN A 132 5.93 10.35 41.10
C GLN A 132 4.44 10.00 40.98
N PRO A 133 3.76 10.41 39.89
CA PRO A 133 2.37 10.04 39.67
C PRO A 133 2.25 8.54 39.40
N GLY A 134 1.25 7.89 40.00
CA GLY A 134 0.91 6.52 39.69
C GLY A 134 0.32 6.38 38.29
N SER A 135 0.47 5.21 37.66
CA SER A 135 -0.09 4.94 36.33
C SER A 135 -1.54 4.52 36.43
N TRP A 136 -2.42 5.20 35.70
CA TRP A 136 -3.84 4.86 35.67
C TRP A 136 -4.12 3.81 34.59
N MET A 137 -4.60 2.62 34.99
CA MET A 137 -5.09 1.59 34.09
C MET A 137 -6.64 1.61 34.05
N PRO A 138 -7.29 1.88 32.91
CA PRO A 138 -8.74 1.77 32.80
C PRO A 138 -9.16 0.31 33.02
N GLY A 139 -10.03 0.06 34.01
CA GLY A 139 -10.52 -1.28 34.33
C GLY A 139 -11.26 -1.96 33.16
N PRO A 140 -11.33 -3.31 33.13
CA PRO A 140 -12.03 -4.02 32.08
C PRO A 140 -13.52 -3.67 32.10
N LYS A 141 -14.07 -3.36 30.92
CA LYS A 141 -15.50 -3.09 30.74
C LYS A 141 -16.29 -4.35 31.09
N LYS A 142 -17.29 -4.19 31.97
CA LYS A 142 -18.24 -5.24 32.37
C LYS A 142 -19.18 -5.63 31.23
#